data_AF-A0A973H054-F1
#
_entry.id   AF-A0A973H054-F1
#
_cell.length_a   1.000
_cell.length_b   1.000
_cell.length_c   1.000
_cell.angle_alpha   90.00
_cell.angle_beta   90.00
_cell.angle_gamma   90.00
#
_symmetry.space_group_name_H-M   'P 1'
#
loop_
_entity.id
_entity.type
_entity.pdbx_description
1 polymer ?
#
loop_
_entity_poly.entity_id
_entity_poly.type
_entity_poly.pdbx_seq_one_letter_code
_entity_poly.pdbx_strand_id
1 'polypeptide(L)'
;TGQRANAGLVVASRYIKGGSRAGLAGSYRVAVSRGATWLTKSLFPRRLHGISDPMSGFFAIRRSDIAAEALKPLGYKILLELAVRSRPRAVTEVPFVFQERFAGESKSTAEEGRRFLRHLAGLRTATPLARMVVFGLIGLTGFVPNLAALWALTHAGLHYLPAEIVANQFGVAWNFLLIEKVLFRDRRRHRHWADRTVRFALLANADLVLRIPLIALLVTHFGLAALPATALALVITFVLRFVGTEALVYLPRRRSRTT
;
A
#
# COMPACT_ATOMS: atom_id res chain seq x y z
N THR A 1 27.66 -20.67 -5.76
CA THR A 1 26.47 -20.76 -4.89
C THR A 1 25.18 -20.63 -5.68
N GLY A 2 24.95 -19.57 -6.46
CA GLY A 2 23.74 -19.42 -7.30
C GLY A 2 23.51 -20.53 -8.31
N GLN A 3 24.54 -20.88 -9.11
CA GLN A 3 24.48 -22.01 -10.05
C GLN A 3 24.28 -23.36 -9.33
N ARG A 4 24.96 -23.57 -8.20
CA ARG A 4 24.85 -24.80 -7.39
C ARG A 4 23.45 -25.01 -6.80
N ALA A 5 22.80 -23.93 -6.38
CA ALA A 5 21.43 -23.96 -5.83
C ALA A 5 20.34 -23.79 -6.91
N ASN A 6 20.72 -23.70 -8.19
CA ASN A 6 19.85 -23.34 -9.30
C ASN A 6 18.95 -22.12 -9.01
N ALA A 7 19.51 -21.11 -8.32
CA ALA A 7 18.76 -19.94 -7.88
C ALA A 7 18.49 -18.98 -9.05
N GLY A 8 17.28 -18.44 -9.08
CA GLY A 8 16.91 -17.34 -9.99
C GLY A 8 17.39 -15.99 -9.49
N LEU A 9 17.47 -15.82 -8.17
CA LEU A 9 17.97 -14.62 -7.50
C LEU A 9 18.94 -15.01 -6.37
N VAL A 10 20.08 -14.35 -6.33
CA VAL A 10 21.08 -14.47 -5.26
C VAL A 10 21.24 -13.11 -4.59
N VAL A 11 21.04 -13.05 -3.28
CA VAL A 11 21.14 -11.80 -2.50
C VAL A 11 22.35 -11.87 -1.58
N ALA A 12 23.24 -10.90 -1.64
CA ALA A 12 24.23 -10.72 -0.59
C ALA A 12 23.53 -10.13 0.64
N SER A 13 23.39 -10.93 1.69
CA SER A 13 22.63 -10.58 2.89
C SER A 13 23.54 -10.26 4.07
N ARG A 14 23.20 -9.18 4.77
CA ARG A 14 23.86 -8.76 6.00
C ARG A 14 23.23 -9.36 7.26
N TYR A 15 22.15 -10.14 7.11
CA TYR A 15 21.31 -10.61 8.22
C TYR A 15 21.40 -12.13 8.46
N ILE A 16 22.08 -12.89 7.59
CA ILE A 16 22.33 -14.32 7.78
C ILE A 16 23.65 -14.56 8.51
N LYS A 17 23.84 -15.78 9.05
CA LYS A 17 25.07 -16.18 9.77
C LYS A 17 26.30 -15.93 8.89
N GLY A 18 27.27 -15.16 9.41
CA GLY A 18 28.47 -14.71 8.68
C GLY A 18 28.35 -13.35 7.98
N GLY A 19 27.15 -12.76 7.91
CA GLY A 19 26.95 -11.39 7.45
C GLY A 19 27.15 -10.37 8.57
N SER A 20 27.57 -9.15 8.22
CA SER A 20 27.73 -8.07 9.20
C SER A 20 27.27 -6.71 8.67
N ARG A 21 26.79 -5.90 9.60
CA ARG A 21 26.26 -4.54 9.40
C ARG A 21 27.16 -3.46 10.01
N ALA A 22 28.36 -3.84 10.47
CA ALA A 22 29.26 -2.98 11.22
C ALA A 22 29.58 -1.66 10.51
N GLY A 23 29.68 -1.65 9.17
CA GLY A 23 29.94 -0.42 8.39
C GLY A 23 28.75 0.53 8.20
N LEU A 24 27.64 0.35 8.92
CA LEU A 24 26.54 1.32 8.95
C LEU A 24 26.82 2.39 10.01
N ALA A 25 27.03 3.63 9.57
CA ALA A 25 27.24 4.76 10.48
C ALA A 25 26.01 5.00 11.39
N GLY A 26 26.14 4.64 12.67
CA GLY A 26 25.21 5.01 13.76
C GLY A 26 24.02 4.06 14.01
N SER A 27 23.66 3.92 15.29
CA SER A 27 22.52 3.11 15.78
C SER A 27 21.16 3.52 15.20
N TYR A 28 20.97 4.82 14.94
CA TYR A 28 19.76 5.36 14.30
C TYR A 28 19.55 4.80 12.89
N ARG A 29 20.59 4.74 12.05
CA ARG A 29 20.48 4.17 10.69
C ARG A 29 20.21 2.68 10.70
N VAL A 30 20.74 1.96 11.70
CA VAL A 30 20.43 0.55 11.91
C VAL A 30 18.96 0.37 12.26
N ALA A 31 18.40 1.21 13.13
CA ALA A 31 16.97 1.18 13.49
C ALA A 31 16.07 1.47 12.28
N VAL A 32 16.36 2.52 11.50
CA VAL A 32 15.61 2.87 10.29
C VAL A 32 15.68 1.75 9.25
N SER A 33 16.85 1.15 9.02
CA SER A 33 17.01 0.01 8.11
C SER A 33 16.20 -1.22 8.56
N ARG A 34 16.15 -1.50 9.88
CA ARG A 34 15.33 -2.58 10.44
C ARG A 34 13.84 -2.30 10.25
N GLY A 35 13.39 -1.08 10.57
CA GLY A 35 12.00 -0.66 10.38
C GLY A 35 11.56 -0.77 8.93
N ALA A 36 12.37 -0.28 7.98
CA ALA A 36 12.09 -0.39 6.55
C ALA A 36 12.05 -1.85 6.07
N THR A 37 12.97 -2.69 6.55
CA THR A 37 13.01 -4.13 6.21
C THR A 37 11.77 -4.85 6.75
N TRP A 38 11.42 -4.62 8.02
CA TRP A 38 10.22 -5.16 8.65
C TRP A 38 8.96 -4.75 7.90
N LEU A 39 8.80 -3.44 7.65
CA LEU A 39 7.67 -2.90 6.90
C LEU A 39 7.55 -3.59 5.53
N THR A 40 8.65 -3.68 4.79
CA THR A 40 8.66 -4.30 3.46
C THR A 40 8.25 -5.77 3.50
N LYS A 41 8.78 -6.54 4.45
CA LYS A 41 8.42 -7.96 4.61
C LYS A 41 6.98 -8.16 5.04
N SER A 42 6.46 -7.31 5.93
CA SER A 42 5.05 -7.31 6.34
C SER A 42 4.12 -6.99 5.18
N LEU A 43 4.53 -6.11 4.25
CA LEU A 43 3.74 -5.79 3.07
C LEU A 43 3.81 -6.88 1.98
N PHE A 44 4.90 -7.65 1.88
CA PHE A 44 5.08 -8.66 0.83
C PHE A 44 5.46 -10.04 1.37
N PRO A 45 4.70 -10.64 2.30
CA PRO A 45 5.11 -11.85 3.03
C PRO A 45 5.33 -13.05 2.10
N ARG A 46 4.49 -13.21 1.07
CA ARG A 46 4.63 -14.31 0.08
C ARG A 46 5.73 -14.06 -0.95
N ARG A 47 6.02 -12.81 -1.28
CA ARG A 47 6.98 -12.45 -2.35
C ARG A 47 8.42 -12.37 -1.85
N LEU A 48 8.59 -12.01 -0.58
CA LEU A 48 9.87 -11.88 0.09
C LEU A 48 10.12 -13.03 1.08
N HIS A 49 9.35 -14.10 0.95
CA HIS A 49 9.57 -15.32 1.70
C HIS A 49 10.98 -15.84 1.40
N GLY A 50 11.75 -16.17 2.44
CA GLY A 50 13.13 -16.62 2.30
C GLY A 50 14.17 -15.52 2.01
N ILE A 51 13.79 -14.24 1.96
CA ILE A 51 14.73 -13.11 1.83
C ILE A 51 14.85 -12.41 3.19
N SER A 52 16.04 -12.44 3.78
CA SER A 52 16.35 -11.71 5.01
C SER A 52 16.76 -10.26 4.73
N ASP A 53 17.41 -9.97 3.59
CA ASP A 53 17.84 -8.61 3.21
C ASP A 53 17.23 -8.11 1.88
N PRO A 54 15.92 -7.83 1.82
CA PRO A 54 15.27 -7.33 0.59
C PRO A 54 15.74 -5.92 0.20
N MET A 55 16.54 -5.28 1.04
CA MET A 55 17.06 -3.93 0.87
C MET A 55 18.51 -3.92 0.40
N SER A 56 19.12 -5.09 0.18
CA SER A 56 20.50 -5.19 -0.29
C SER A 56 20.66 -4.54 -1.67
N GLY A 57 21.74 -3.79 -1.83
CA GLY A 57 22.17 -3.26 -3.12
C GLY A 57 23.04 -4.24 -3.89
N PHE A 58 23.44 -5.36 -3.28
CA PHE A 58 24.36 -6.32 -3.86
C PHE A 58 23.66 -7.66 -4.06
N PHE A 59 23.38 -8.00 -5.31
CA PHE A 59 22.63 -9.19 -5.68
C PHE A 59 22.93 -9.56 -7.14
N ALA A 60 22.57 -10.77 -7.54
CA ALA A 60 22.60 -11.24 -8.92
C ALA A 60 21.27 -11.92 -9.27
N ILE A 61 20.73 -11.67 -10.46
CA ILE A 61 19.49 -12.28 -10.95
C ILE A 61 19.72 -12.90 -12.32
N ARG A 62 19.10 -14.06 -12.57
CA ARG A 62 19.13 -14.70 -13.88
C ARG A 62 18.32 -13.87 -14.87
N ARG A 63 18.88 -13.57 -16.03
CA ARG A 63 18.23 -12.73 -17.05
C ARG A 63 16.84 -13.23 -17.46
N SER A 64 16.65 -14.55 -17.56
CA SER A 64 15.36 -15.17 -17.91
C SER A 64 14.28 -14.96 -16.87
N ASP A 65 14.65 -14.70 -15.61
CA ASP A 65 13.70 -14.45 -14.52
C ASP A 65 13.36 -12.96 -14.37
N ILE A 66 13.85 -12.09 -15.27
CA ILE A 66 13.54 -10.65 -15.25
C ILE A 66 12.28 -10.39 -16.09
N ALA A 67 11.21 -9.97 -15.42
CA ALA A 67 9.99 -9.51 -16.09
C ALA A 67 10.11 -8.04 -16.48
N ALA A 68 10.96 -7.74 -17.47
CA ALA A 68 11.36 -6.37 -17.82
C ALA A 68 10.17 -5.43 -18.07
N GLU A 69 9.13 -5.91 -18.77
CA GLU A 69 7.91 -5.15 -19.07
C GLU A 69 7.06 -4.79 -17.84
N ALA A 70 7.24 -5.52 -16.74
CA ALA A 70 6.54 -5.27 -15.48
C ALA A 70 7.31 -4.30 -14.58
N LEU A 71 8.60 -4.05 -14.83
CA LEU A 71 9.43 -3.17 -14.01
C LEU A 71 9.06 -1.69 -14.25
N LYS A 72 9.01 -0.92 -13.17
CA LYS A 72 8.83 0.54 -13.17
C LYS A 72 9.73 1.14 -12.07
N PRO A 73 11.05 1.05 -12.24
CA PRO A 73 11.98 1.47 -11.22
C PRO A 73 11.93 2.98 -11.01
N LEU A 74 11.67 3.36 -9.76
CA LEU A 74 11.80 4.75 -9.29
C LEU A 74 13.25 5.12 -8.95
N GLY A 75 14.22 4.26 -9.30
CA GLY A 75 15.65 4.50 -9.09
C GLY A 75 16.13 4.31 -7.64
N TYR A 76 15.44 3.50 -6.83
CA TYR A 76 15.86 3.18 -5.46
C TYR A 76 15.45 1.75 -5.06
N LYS A 77 16.39 0.94 -4.53
CA LYS A 77 16.17 -0.45 -4.05
C LYS A 77 15.55 -1.37 -5.12
N ILE A 78 16.22 -1.45 -6.27
CA ILE A 78 15.81 -2.27 -7.42
C ILE A 78 15.62 -3.76 -7.08
N LEU A 79 16.37 -4.30 -6.10
CA LEU A 79 16.21 -5.68 -5.62
C LEU A 79 14.76 -5.96 -5.21
N LEU A 80 14.16 -5.05 -4.45
CA LEU A 80 12.79 -5.19 -3.97
C LEU A 80 11.81 -5.26 -5.15
N GLU A 81 12.00 -4.45 -6.17
CA GLU A 81 11.15 -4.47 -7.36
C GLU A 81 11.31 -5.76 -8.15
N LEU A 82 12.55 -6.21 -8.35
CA LEU A 82 12.85 -7.47 -9.04
C LEU A 82 12.23 -8.66 -8.30
N ALA A 83 12.38 -8.73 -6.97
CA ALA A 83 11.80 -9.79 -6.15
C ALA A 83 10.26 -9.78 -6.19
N VAL A 84 9.65 -8.59 -6.08
CA VAL A 84 8.17 -8.48 -6.04
C VAL A 84 7.53 -8.69 -7.41
N ARG A 85 8.12 -8.15 -8.49
CA ARG A 85 7.49 -8.15 -9.82
C ARG A 85 7.93 -9.30 -10.70
N SER A 86 9.20 -9.69 -10.66
CA SER A 86 9.74 -10.71 -11.56
C SER A 86 9.54 -12.14 -11.03
N ARG A 87 9.26 -12.31 -9.73
CA ARG A 87 8.94 -13.62 -9.10
C ARG A 87 9.99 -14.71 -9.45
N PRO A 88 11.27 -14.49 -9.12
CA PRO A 88 12.30 -15.50 -9.39
C PRO A 88 11.93 -16.84 -8.73
N ARG A 89 12.16 -17.95 -9.45
CA ARG A 89 11.70 -19.29 -9.03
C ARG A 89 12.31 -19.77 -7.71
N ALA A 90 13.58 -19.42 -7.49
CA ALA A 90 14.32 -19.77 -6.28
C ALA A 90 15.21 -18.59 -5.86
N VAL A 91 15.29 -18.36 -4.55
CA VAL A 91 16.11 -17.30 -3.97
C VAL A 91 17.11 -17.91 -2.98
N THR A 92 18.36 -17.46 -3.05
CA THR A 92 19.42 -17.88 -2.12
C THR A 92 20.14 -16.66 -1.58
N GLU A 93 20.56 -16.71 -0.32
CA GLU A 93 21.32 -15.64 0.31
C GLU A 93 22.77 -16.06 0.55
N VAL A 94 23.70 -15.13 0.33
CA VAL A 94 25.14 -15.31 0.59
C VAL A 94 25.56 -14.28 1.64
N PRO A 95 26.29 -14.67 2.70
CA PRO A 95 26.65 -13.73 3.75
C PRO A 95 27.59 -12.67 3.18
N PHE A 96 27.37 -11.42 3.58
CA PHE A 96 28.20 -10.29 3.19
C PHE A 96 28.47 -9.37 4.38
N VAL A 97 29.72 -8.93 4.50
CA VAL A 97 30.16 -7.95 5.50
C VAL A 97 30.13 -6.57 4.87
N PHE A 98 29.20 -5.74 5.32
CA PHE A 98 29.08 -4.36 4.85
C PHE A 98 30.17 -3.50 5.50
N GLN A 99 31.18 -3.15 4.71
CA GLN A 99 32.31 -2.32 5.13
C GLN A 99 31.97 -0.83 5.14
N GLU A 100 32.75 -0.05 5.88
CA GLU A 100 32.64 1.41 5.89
C GLU A 100 33.03 2.00 4.53
N ARG A 101 32.44 3.14 4.21
CA ARG A 101 32.76 3.87 2.99
C ARG A 101 33.98 4.74 3.24
N PHE A 102 35.06 4.52 2.49
CA PHE A 102 36.32 5.26 2.64
C PHE A 102 36.28 6.70 2.09
N ALA A 103 35.31 7.06 1.22
CA ALA A 103 35.16 8.43 0.72
C ALA A 103 33.72 8.75 0.27
N GLY A 104 33.27 9.98 0.54
CA GLY A 104 32.02 10.57 0.06
C GLY A 104 30.89 10.67 1.09
N GLU A 105 30.17 11.79 1.07
CA GLU A 105 28.99 12.08 1.89
C GLU A 105 27.88 11.02 1.74
N SER A 106 27.17 10.75 2.84
CA SER A 106 26.06 9.79 2.83
C SER A 106 24.86 10.38 2.10
N LYS A 107 24.47 9.77 0.97
CA LYS A 107 23.29 10.17 0.20
C LYS A 107 21.95 9.96 0.93
N SER A 108 21.97 9.30 2.10
CA SER A 108 20.81 8.97 2.95
C SER A 108 20.17 10.19 3.60
N THR A 109 19.50 11.02 2.80
CA THR A 109 18.67 12.15 3.22
C THR A 109 17.20 11.72 3.39
N ALA A 110 16.38 12.56 4.04
CA ALA A 110 14.94 12.37 4.16
C ALA A 110 14.24 12.17 2.80
N GLU A 111 14.84 12.69 1.72
CA GLU A 111 14.37 12.51 0.36
C GLU A 111 14.47 11.05 -0.13
N GLU A 112 15.51 10.31 0.27
CA GLU A 112 15.62 8.87 -0.01
C GLU A 112 14.53 8.08 0.72
N GLY A 113 14.24 8.44 1.98
CA GLY A 113 13.12 7.86 2.74
C GLY A 113 11.77 8.08 2.03
N ARG A 114 11.52 9.30 1.54
CA ARG A 114 10.33 9.62 0.73
C ARG A 114 10.30 8.86 -0.59
N ARG A 115 11.45 8.64 -1.24
CA ARG A 115 11.55 7.86 -2.49
C ARG A 115 11.26 6.38 -2.24
N PHE A 116 11.76 5.83 -1.14
CA PHE A 116 11.47 4.48 -0.68
C PHE A 116 9.98 4.27 -0.42
N LEU A 117 9.35 5.16 0.36
CA LEU A 117 7.91 5.08 0.64
C LEU A 117 7.08 5.16 -0.64
N ARG A 118 7.45 6.04 -1.58
CA ARG A 118 6.82 6.11 -2.91
C ARG A 118 6.98 4.81 -3.70
N HIS A 119 8.16 4.21 -3.68
CA HIS A 119 8.42 2.94 -4.36
C HIS A 119 7.60 1.79 -3.75
N LEU A 120 7.55 1.74 -2.42
CA LEU A 120 6.77 0.75 -1.68
C LEU A 120 5.27 0.89 -1.96
N ALA A 121 4.74 2.11 -2.01
CA ALA A 121 3.37 2.40 -2.39
C ALA A 121 3.07 1.93 -3.83
N GLY A 122 3.96 2.21 -4.79
CA GLY A 122 3.81 1.75 -6.18
C GLY A 122 3.90 0.23 -6.37
N LEU A 123 4.70 -0.47 -5.54
CA LEU A 123 4.75 -1.93 -5.53
C LEU A 123 3.50 -2.54 -4.87
N ARG A 124 2.97 -1.90 -3.83
CA ARG A 124 1.79 -2.38 -3.11
C ARG A 124 0.50 -2.09 -3.86
N THR A 125 0.38 -0.98 -4.59
CA THR A 125 -0.80 -0.71 -5.41
C THR A 125 -0.83 -1.51 -6.71
N ALA A 126 0.11 -2.43 -6.94
CA ALA A 126 0.15 -3.27 -8.14
C ALA A 126 -1.00 -4.28 -8.20
N THR A 127 -1.45 -4.84 -7.06
CA THR A 127 -2.53 -5.83 -7.02
C THR A 127 -3.84 -5.24 -6.45
N PRO A 128 -5.03 -5.70 -6.90
CA PRO A 128 -6.32 -5.22 -6.38
C PRO A 128 -6.46 -5.42 -4.87
N LEU A 129 -6.09 -6.59 -4.35
CA LEU A 129 -6.12 -6.90 -2.90
C LEU A 129 -5.32 -5.90 -2.07
N ALA A 130 -4.13 -5.53 -2.51
CA ALA A 130 -3.29 -4.61 -1.76
C ALA A 130 -3.76 -3.15 -1.88
N ARG A 131 -4.34 -2.76 -3.02
CA ARG A 131 -5.10 -1.50 -3.14
C ARG A 131 -6.29 -1.47 -2.18
N MET A 132 -7.02 -2.57 -2.04
CA MET A 132 -8.15 -2.69 -1.13
C MET A 132 -7.73 -2.55 0.34
N VAL A 133 -6.63 -3.18 0.76
CA VAL A 133 -6.10 -3.01 2.12
C VAL A 133 -5.72 -1.55 2.40
N VAL A 134 -5.02 -0.89 1.47
CA VAL A 134 -4.65 0.52 1.63
C VAL A 134 -5.90 1.41 1.63
N PHE A 135 -6.90 1.11 0.81
CA PHE A 135 -8.19 1.80 0.79
C PHE A 135 -8.92 1.68 2.15
N GLY A 136 -8.89 0.50 2.78
CA GLY A 136 -9.39 0.29 4.13
C GLY A 136 -8.64 1.09 5.19
N LEU A 137 -7.31 1.05 5.19
CA LEU A 137 -6.49 1.82 6.12
C LEU A 137 -6.71 3.34 5.99
N ILE A 138 -6.84 3.84 4.76
CA ILE A 138 -7.20 5.25 4.53
C ILE A 138 -8.59 5.54 5.12
N GLY A 139 -9.58 4.66 4.87
CA GLY A 139 -10.92 4.78 5.44
C GLY A 139 -10.93 4.92 6.96
N LEU A 140 -10.07 4.16 7.66
CA LEU A 140 -9.90 4.27 9.11
C LEU A 140 -9.33 5.62 9.54
N THR A 141 -8.42 6.21 8.75
CA THR A 141 -7.86 7.53 9.07
C THR A 141 -8.89 8.65 8.93
N GLY A 142 -9.95 8.44 8.14
CA GLY A 142 -11.05 9.39 7.98
C GLY A 142 -11.88 9.62 9.25
N PHE A 143 -11.80 8.73 10.25
CA PHE A 143 -12.43 8.95 11.54
C PHE A 143 -11.83 10.13 12.30
N VAL A 144 -10.54 10.44 12.11
CA VAL A 144 -9.88 11.54 12.82
C VAL A 144 -10.50 12.90 12.47
N PRO A 145 -10.55 13.33 11.20
CA PRO A 145 -11.20 14.60 10.84
C PRO A 145 -12.72 14.58 11.06
N ASN A 146 -13.38 13.42 10.94
CA ASN A 146 -14.80 13.29 11.29
C ASN A 146 -15.04 13.61 12.77
N LEU A 147 -14.36 12.91 13.69
CA LEU A 147 -14.55 13.11 15.13
C LEU A 147 -14.13 14.52 15.57
N ALA A 148 -13.06 15.06 14.99
CA ALA A 148 -12.65 16.45 15.27
C ALA A 148 -13.70 17.47 14.82
N ALA A 149 -14.29 17.28 13.63
CA ALA A 149 -15.35 18.15 13.14
C ALA A 149 -16.63 18.01 13.99
N LEU A 150 -17.01 16.78 14.35
CA LEU A 150 -18.17 16.54 15.22
C LEU A 150 -17.98 17.25 16.57
N TRP A 151 -16.82 17.05 17.20
CA TRP A 151 -16.49 17.70 18.48
C TRP A 151 -16.56 19.23 18.37
N ALA A 152 -15.98 19.83 17.32
CA ALA A 152 -16.00 21.26 17.13
C ALA A 152 -17.42 21.81 16.90
N LEU A 153 -18.23 21.12 16.09
CA LEU A 153 -19.59 21.54 15.76
C LEU A 153 -20.53 21.43 16.96
N THR A 154 -20.42 20.37 17.76
CA THR A 154 -21.23 20.25 18.98
C THR A 154 -20.83 21.24 20.06
N HIS A 155 -19.53 21.55 20.19
CA HIS A 155 -19.06 22.61 21.10
C HIS A 155 -19.49 24.02 20.64
N ALA A 156 -19.70 24.22 19.33
CA ALA A 156 -20.28 25.43 18.79
C ALA A 156 -21.81 25.53 18.99
N GLY A 157 -22.43 24.57 19.70
CA GLY A 157 -23.87 24.56 20.02
C GLY A 157 -24.75 23.91 18.95
N LEU A 158 -24.17 23.30 17.91
CA LEU A 158 -24.95 22.59 16.90
C LEU A 158 -25.45 21.24 17.48
N HIS A 159 -26.72 20.91 17.21
CA HIS A 159 -27.28 19.61 17.60
C HIS A 159 -26.48 18.45 16.97
N TYR A 160 -26.34 17.34 17.69
CA TYR A 160 -25.47 16.23 17.29
C TYR A 160 -25.85 15.61 15.93
N LEU A 161 -27.14 15.59 15.58
CA LEU A 161 -27.61 15.04 14.29
C LEU A 161 -27.09 15.81 13.07
N PRO A 162 -27.35 17.13 12.91
CA PRO A 162 -26.76 17.89 11.81
C PRO A 162 -25.24 17.97 11.89
N ALA A 163 -24.67 17.98 13.10
CA ALA A 163 -23.22 17.95 13.29
C ALA A 163 -22.59 16.66 12.71
N GLU A 164 -23.20 15.50 12.93
CA GLU A 164 -22.74 14.20 12.40
C GLU A 164 -22.78 14.17 10.87
N ILE A 165 -23.84 14.70 10.25
CA ILE A 165 -23.98 14.75 8.79
C ILE A 165 -22.83 15.57 8.18
N VAL A 166 -22.54 16.74 8.75
CA VAL A 166 -21.47 17.63 8.29
C VAL A 166 -20.09 17.02 8.57
N ALA A 167 -19.87 16.48 9.77
CA ALA A 167 -18.64 15.81 10.17
C ALA A 167 -18.28 14.63 9.25
N ASN A 168 -19.28 13.86 8.81
CA ASN A 168 -19.09 12.78 7.85
C ASN A 168 -18.53 13.27 6.51
N GLN A 169 -18.92 14.47 6.05
CA GLN A 169 -18.36 15.04 4.81
C GLN A 169 -16.87 15.37 4.92
N PHE A 170 -16.39 15.79 6.10
CA PHE A 170 -14.95 16.00 6.34
C PHE A 170 -14.17 14.68 6.27
N GLY A 171 -14.72 13.59 6.83
CA GLY A 171 -14.14 12.25 6.70
C GLY A 171 -14.11 11.76 5.25
N VAL A 172 -15.18 11.97 4.49
CA VAL A 172 -15.26 11.63 3.05
C VAL A 172 -14.24 12.44 2.25
N ALA A 173 -14.14 13.76 2.48
CA ALA A 173 -13.16 14.63 1.82
C ALA A 173 -11.72 14.19 2.12
N TRP A 174 -11.40 13.88 3.38
CA TRP A 174 -10.10 13.36 3.79
C TRP A 174 -9.74 12.06 3.05
N ASN A 175 -10.69 11.12 3.01
CA ASN A 175 -10.53 9.85 2.32
C ASN A 175 -10.28 10.06 0.82
N PHE A 176 -11.05 10.94 0.18
CA PHE A 176 -10.87 11.29 -1.23
C PHE A 176 -9.46 11.82 -1.51
N LEU A 177 -9.01 12.82 -0.72
CA LEU A 177 -7.70 13.43 -0.89
C LEU A 177 -6.55 12.42 -0.73
N LEU A 178 -6.64 11.53 0.27
CA LEU A 178 -5.64 10.49 0.48
C LEU A 178 -5.67 9.43 -0.61
N ILE A 179 -6.84 8.97 -1.07
CA ILE A 179 -6.96 8.01 -2.17
C ILE A 179 -6.39 8.61 -3.46
N GLU A 180 -6.67 9.88 -3.75
CA GLU A 180 -6.17 10.56 -4.93
C GLU A 180 -4.65 10.80 -4.89
N LYS A 181 -4.10 11.14 -3.71
CA LYS A 181 -2.65 11.37 -3.53
C LYS A 181 -1.83 10.08 -3.47
N VAL A 182 -2.34 9.05 -2.78
CA VAL A 182 -1.60 7.82 -2.45
C VAL A 182 -1.90 6.69 -3.42
N LEU A 183 -3.16 6.42 -3.74
CA LEU A 183 -3.55 5.22 -4.48
C LEU A 183 -3.53 5.43 -6.00
N PHE A 184 -3.94 6.62 -6.48
CA PHE A 184 -4.18 6.86 -7.91
C PHE A 184 -3.35 8.00 -8.51
N ARG A 185 -2.20 8.31 -7.91
CA ARG A 185 -1.30 9.40 -8.33
C ARG A 185 -1.00 9.43 -9.84
N ASP A 186 -0.80 8.26 -10.44
CA ASP A 186 -0.41 8.10 -11.84
C ASP A 186 -1.60 7.86 -12.81
N ARG A 187 -2.83 7.73 -12.28
CA ARG A 187 -4.06 7.50 -13.07
C ARG A 187 -4.93 8.76 -13.21
N ARG A 188 -4.49 9.92 -12.69
CA ARG A 188 -5.24 11.19 -12.68
C ARG A 188 -5.51 11.80 -14.06
N ARG A 189 -4.84 11.33 -15.12
CA ARG A 189 -4.81 11.99 -16.44
C ARG A 189 -6.08 11.91 -17.29
N HIS A 190 -7.10 11.13 -16.89
CA HIS A 190 -8.25 10.85 -17.78
C HIS A 190 -9.52 11.64 -17.45
N ARG A 191 -9.66 12.25 -16.25
CA ARG A 191 -10.87 13.02 -15.88
C ARG A 191 -10.58 14.23 -15.00
N HIS A 192 -11.36 15.29 -15.19
CA HIS A 192 -11.33 16.51 -14.38
C HIS A 192 -11.56 16.18 -12.90
N TRP A 193 -10.94 16.94 -11.99
CA TRP A 193 -10.96 16.66 -10.56
C TRP A 193 -12.40 16.68 -9.98
N ALA A 194 -13.25 17.60 -10.45
CA ALA A 194 -14.63 17.73 -10.00
C ALA A 194 -15.50 16.48 -10.27
N ASP A 195 -15.41 15.86 -11.46
CA ASP A 195 -16.16 14.62 -11.78
C ASP A 195 -15.73 13.46 -10.87
N ARG A 196 -14.45 13.41 -10.49
CA ARG A 196 -13.92 12.39 -9.58
C ARG A 196 -14.40 12.60 -8.14
N THR A 197 -14.43 13.86 -7.68
CA THR A 197 -14.99 14.21 -6.36
C THR A 197 -16.46 13.85 -6.28
N VAL A 198 -17.27 14.22 -7.28
CA VAL A 198 -18.71 13.94 -7.30
C VAL A 198 -18.98 12.43 -7.28
N ARG A 199 -18.31 11.65 -8.13
CA ARG A 199 -18.50 10.19 -8.15
C ARG A 199 -18.06 9.52 -6.84
N PHE A 200 -16.97 9.99 -6.24
CA PHE A 200 -16.53 9.47 -4.95
C PHE A 200 -17.52 9.81 -3.84
N ALA A 201 -18.03 11.04 -3.80
CA ALA A 201 -19.07 11.47 -2.86
C ALA A 201 -20.35 10.65 -3.05
N LEU A 202 -20.78 10.42 -4.29
CA LEU A 202 -21.94 9.57 -4.59
C LEU A 202 -21.74 8.14 -4.10
N LEU A 203 -20.57 7.53 -4.36
CA LEU A 203 -20.26 6.18 -3.87
C LEU A 203 -20.18 6.12 -2.33
N ALA A 204 -19.65 7.16 -1.69
CA ALA A 204 -19.53 7.24 -0.23
C ALA A 204 -20.90 7.40 0.44
N ASN A 205 -21.80 8.20 -0.13
CA ASN A 205 -23.15 8.38 0.41
C ASN A 205 -24.06 7.19 0.06
N ALA A 206 -23.87 6.54 -1.10
CA ALA A 206 -24.60 5.33 -1.49
C ALA A 206 -24.30 4.15 -0.55
N ASP A 207 -23.11 4.08 0.06
CA ASP A 207 -22.77 3.07 1.07
C ASP A 207 -23.75 3.08 2.26
N LEU A 208 -24.05 4.27 2.80
CA LEU A 208 -25.01 4.45 3.89
C LEU A 208 -26.42 3.98 3.51
N VAL A 209 -26.87 4.36 2.31
CA VAL A 209 -28.21 4.00 1.80
C VAL A 209 -28.32 2.50 1.51
N LEU A 210 -27.26 1.89 0.97
CA LEU A 210 -27.24 0.46 0.61
C LEU A 210 -27.13 -0.44 1.85
N ARG A 211 -26.45 0.02 2.89
CA ARG A 211 -26.18 -0.77 4.09
C ARG A 211 -27.45 -1.11 4.87
N ILE A 212 -28.41 -0.18 4.98
CA ILE A 212 -29.64 -0.39 5.76
C ILE A 212 -30.52 -1.52 5.16
N PRO A 213 -30.87 -1.51 3.87
CA PRO A 213 -31.59 -2.62 3.24
C PRO A 213 -30.81 -3.94 3.28
N LEU A 214 -29.48 -3.88 3.16
CA LEU A 214 -28.64 -5.08 3.23
C LEU A 214 -28.69 -5.73 4.62
N ILE A 215 -28.62 -4.93 5.68
CA ILE A 215 -28.80 -5.43 7.05
C ILE A 215 -30.21 -6.02 7.21
N ALA A 216 -31.24 -5.32 6.75
CA ALA A 216 -32.62 -5.82 6.81
C ALA A 216 -32.76 -7.18 6.12
N LEU A 217 -32.23 -7.33 4.90
CA LEU A 217 -32.23 -8.60 4.16
C LEU A 217 -31.50 -9.72 4.90
N LEU A 218 -30.33 -9.43 5.47
CA LEU A 218 -29.52 -10.41 6.21
C LEU A 218 -30.22 -10.88 7.49
N VAL A 219 -30.95 -10.00 8.17
CA VAL A 219 -31.71 -10.34 9.38
C VAL A 219 -32.99 -11.10 9.02
N THR A 220 -33.77 -10.63 8.04
CA THR A 220 -35.10 -11.18 7.74
C THR A 220 -35.05 -12.47 6.94
N HIS A 221 -34.15 -12.56 5.95
CA HIS A 221 -34.11 -13.71 5.03
C HIS A 221 -33.13 -14.78 5.48
N PHE A 222 -32.00 -14.38 6.07
CA PHE A 222 -30.94 -15.31 6.50
C PHE A 222 -30.94 -15.58 8.01
N GLY A 223 -31.86 -14.95 8.77
CA GLY A 223 -32.02 -15.19 10.21
C GLY A 223 -30.82 -14.76 11.05
N LEU A 224 -29.95 -13.89 10.53
CA LEU A 224 -28.77 -13.44 11.26
C LEU A 224 -29.17 -12.48 12.38
N ALA A 225 -28.50 -12.59 13.53
CA ALA A 225 -28.60 -11.57 14.57
C ALA A 225 -28.07 -10.21 14.04
N ALA A 226 -28.55 -9.11 14.63
CA ALA A 226 -28.26 -7.76 14.13
C ALA A 226 -26.75 -7.43 14.07
N LEU A 227 -25.95 -7.91 15.03
CA LEU A 227 -24.50 -7.68 15.07
C LEU A 227 -23.76 -8.35 13.90
N PRO A 228 -23.84 -9.68 13.68
CA PRO A 228 -23.19 -10.32 12.54
C PRO A 228 -23.74 -9.83 11.20
N ALA A 229 -25.03 -9.51 11.09
CA ALA A 229 -25.61 -8.90 9.90
C ALA A 229 -24.98 -7.52 9.60
N THR A 230 -24.79 -6.69 10.63
CA THR A 230 -24.16 -5.37 10.49
C THR A 230 -22.69 -5.47 10.08
N ALA A 231 -21.94 -6.40 10.68
CA ALA A 231 -20.54 -6.63 10.35
C ALA A 231 -20.38 -7.14 8.90
N LEU A 232 -21.23 -8.08 8.47
CA LEU A 232 -21.22 -8.60 7.12
C LEU A 232 -21.61 -7.52 6.10
N ALA A 233 -22.63 -6.72 6.39
CA ALA A 233 -23.04 -5.61 5.55
C ALA A 233 -21.90 -4.59 5.37
N LEU A 234 -21.19 -4.23 6.45
CA LEU A 234 -20.01 -3.35 6.40
C LEU A 234 -18.93 -3.88 5.47
N VAL A 235 -18.64 -5.18 5.52
CA VAL A 235 -17.62 -5.80 4.65
C VAL A 235 -18.08 -5.79 3.19
N ILE A 236 -19.33 -6.14 2.92
CA ILE A 236 -19.89 -6.17 1.57
C ILE A 236 -19.87 -4.77 0.95
N THR A 237 -20.40 -3.77 1.66
CA THR A 237 -20.46 -2.40 1.12
C THR A 237 -19.06 -1.80 0.99
N PHE A 238 -18.12 -2.12 1.90
CA PHE A 238 -16.70 -1.78 1.74
C PHE A 238 -16.09 -2.32 0.44
N VAL A 239 -16.31 -3.61 0.13
CA VAL A 239 -15.83 -4.23 -1.11
C VAL A 239 -16.46 -3.58 -2.32
N LEU A 240 -17.78 -3.36 -2.32
CA LEU A 240 -18.49 -2.66 -3.39
C LEU A 240 -17.96 -1.25 -3.60
N ARG A 241 -17.70 -0.50 -2.52
CA ARG A 241 -17.13 0.85 -2.57
C ARG A 241 -15.73 0.84 -3.18
N PHE A 242 -14.90 -0.14 -2.81
CA PHE A 242 -13.56 -0.31 -3.38
C PHE A 242 -13.64 -0.60 -4.88
N VAL A 243 -14.45 -1.60 -5.28
CA VAL A 243 -14.62 -1.99 -6.69
C VAL A 243 -15.21 -0.84 -7.50
N GLY A 244 -16.24 -0.16 -7.00
CA GLY A 244 -16.84 1.00 -7.64
C GLY A 244 -15.85 2.15 -7.80
N THR A 245 -15.02 2.42 -6.80
CA THR A 245 -13.96 3.44 -6.90
C THR A 245 -12.93 3.05 -7.96
N GLU A 246 -12.50 1.77 -8.01
CA GLU A 246 -11.54 1.32 -9.00
C GLU A 246 -12.12 1.32 -10.42
N ALA A 247 -13.36 0.90 -10.61
CA ALA A 247 -13.99 0.75 -11.92
C ALA A 247 -14.56 2.06 -12.48
N LEU A 248 -15.27 2.85 -11.67
CA LEU A 248 -16.03 4.03 -12.12
C LEU A 248 -15.24 5.33 -12.01
N VAL A 249 -14.32 5.42 -11.05
CA VAL A 249 -13.51 6.63 -10.82
C VAL A 249 -12.12 6.49 -11.46
N TYR A 250 -11.52 5.29 -11.46
CA TYR A 250 -10.14 5.07 -11.89
C TYR A 250 -9.98 3.92 -12.88
N LEU A 251 -10.71 4.00 -14.00
CA LEU A 251 -10.63 3.08 -15.15
C LEU A 251 -9.20 2.59 -15.41
N PRO A 252 -8.96 1.26 -15.44
CA PRO A 252 -7.70 0.71 -15.88
C PRO A 252 -7.42 1.18 -17.31
N ARG A 253 -6.21 1.72 -17.56
CA ARG A 253 -5.75 2.03 -18.91
C ARG A 253 -5.93 0.75 -19.75
N ARG A 254 -6.78 0.78 -20.78
CA ARG A 254 -6.80 -0.29 -21.81
C ARG A 254 -5.35 -0.42 -22.28
N ARG A 255 -4.70 -1.55 -21.98
CA ARG A 255 -3.43 -1.89 -22.63
C ARG A 255 -3.77 -2.00 -24.11
N SER A 256 -3.33 -1.03 -24.90
CA SER A 256 -3.19 -1.23 -26.34
C SER A 256 -2.34 -2.49 -26.50
N ARG A 257 -2.96 -3.59 -26.94
CA ARG A 257 -2.24 -4.72 -27.52
C ARG A 257 -1.64 -4.16 -28.81
N THR A 258 -0.42 -3.64 -28.72
CA THR A 258 0.44 -3.56 -29.89
C THR A 258 0.85 -5.00 -30.19
N THR A 259 0.14 -5.56 -31.16
CA THR A 259 0.56 -6.69 -31.99
C THR A 259 1.93 -6.45 -32.58
#